data_AF-A0A957RP69-F1
#
_entry.id   AF-A0A957RP69-F1
#
_cell.length_a   1.000
_cell.length_b   1.000
_cell.length_c   1.000
_cell.angle_alpha   90.00
_cell.angle_beta   90.00
_cell.angle_gamma   90.00
#
_symmetry.space_group_name_H-M   'P 1'
#
loop_
_entity.id
_entity.type
_entity.pdbx_description
1 polymer ?
#
loop_
_entity_poly.entity_id
_entity_poly.type
_entity_poly.pdbx_seq_one_letter_code
_entity_poly.pdbx_strand_id
1 'polypeptide(L)'
;MLSLIFLPPMQPAGRRERFDFAGAVTMGIGLLAFTLALTVGQNIGFGEPLILLLLAIGALALPAFVWIETHVRYPMVDLSLFREPEFSLNLFTATLAFIAIAGIALLLPFYLELVLGLPLSQVGLLMAVVPVIMILLQPASGTLSDRLGT
;
A
#
# COMPACT_ATOMS: atom_id res chain seq x y z
N MET A 1 -16.04 -28.42 -3.43
CA MET A 1 -17.14 -28.93 -4.28
C MET A 1 -18.32 -27.95 -4.41
N LEU A 2 -18.61 -27.07 -3.44
CA LEU A 2 -19.64 -26.02 -3.58
C LEU A 2 -19.23 -24.81 -4.44
N SER A 3 -17.92 -24.62 -4.70
CA SER A 3 -17.38 -23.53 -5.53
C SER A 3 -17.69 -23.65 -7.03
N LEU A 4 -18.10 -24.82 -7.51
CA LEU A 4 -18.42 -25.04 -8.94
C LEU A 4 -19.88 -24.71 -9.30
N ILE A 5 -20.75 -24.49 -8.31
CA ILE A 5 -22.20 -24.35 -8.52
C ILE A 5 -22.64 -22.87 -8.54
N PHE A 6 -21.90 -21.98 -7.87
CA PHE A 6 -22.29 -20.57 -7.68
C PHE A 6 -21.48 -19.54 -8.48
N LEU A 7 -20.47 -19.98 -9.22
CA LEU A 7 -19.76 -19.07 -10.12
C LEU A 7 -20.65 -18.88 -11.37
N PRO A 8 -21.21 -17.68 -11.62
CA PRO A 8 -21.72 -17.37 -12.96
C PRO A 8 -20.60 -17.69 -13.95
N PRO A 9 -20.90 -18.22 -15.16
CA PRO A 9 -19.88 -18.48 -16.14
C PRO A 9 -19.15 -17.16 -16.38
N MET A 10 -17.94 -17.03 -15.81
CA MET A 10 -17.01 -16.00 -16.19
C MET A 10 -16.84 -16.25 -17.68
N GLN A 11 -17.47 -15.39 -18.49
CA GLN A 11 -17.24 -15.39 -19.92
C GLN A 11 -15.72 -15.45 -20.05
N PRO A 12 -15.16 -16.46 -20.74
CA PRO A 12 -13.72 -16.52 -20.91
C PRO A 12 -13.36 -15.15 -21.47
N ALA A 13 -12.59 -14.37 -20.72
CA ALA A 13 -12.25 -13.00 -21.08
C ALA A 13 -11.61 -13.09 -22.47
N GLY A 14 -12.46 -12.85 -23.47
CA GLY A 14 -12.29 -13.26 -24.85
C GLY A 14 -11.48 -12.20 -25.55
N ARG A 15 -10.32 -11.89 -24.99
CA ARG A 15 -9.31 -11.01 -25.54
C ARG A 15 -8.06 -11.29 -24.74
N ARG A 16 -6.97 -11.59 -25.43
CA ARG A 16 -5.65 -11.56 -24.82
C ARG A 16 -5.38 -10.12 -24.38
N GLU A 17 -5.85 -9.74 -23.20
CA GLU A 17 -5.46 -8.52 -22.53
C GLU A 17 -3.96 -8.64 -22.34
N ARG A 18 -3.22 -7.79 -23.07
CA ARG A 18 -1.77 -7.81 -23.01
C ARG A 18 -1.38 -7.10 -21.72
N PHE A 19 -0.57 -7.75 -20.91
CA PHE A 19 -0.02 -7.15 -19.70
C PHE A 19 0.72 -5.85 -20.03
N ASP A 20 0.43 -4.77 -19.30
CA ASP A 20 1.14 -3.50 -19.44
C ASP A 20 2.51 -3.56 -18.75
N PHE A 21 3.50 -4.06 -19.48
CA PHE A 21 4.89 -4.08 -19.03
C PHE A 21 5.46 -2.66 -18.86
N ALA A 22 5.02 -1.69 -19.65
CA ALA A 22 5.58 -0.33 -19.60
C ALA A 22 5.13 0.39 -18.33
N GLY A 23 3.83 0.33 -18.01
CA GLY A 23 3.29 0.83 -16.75
C GLY A 23 3.90 0.13 -15.54
N ALA A 24 3.96 -1.21 -15.57
CA ALA A 24 4.53 -2.00 -14.47
C ALA A 24 6.01 -1.66 -14.19
N VAL A 25 6.84 -1.55 -15.23
CA VAL A 25 8.27 -1.19 -15.08
C VAL A 25 8.43 0.24 -14.59
N THR A 26 7.66 1.19 -15.13
CA THR A 26 7.72 2.60 -14.73
C THR A 26 7.34 2.76 -13.26
N MET A 27 6.25 2.12 -12.84
CA MET A 27 5.79 2.14 -11.44
C MET A 27 6.79 1.44 -10.52
N GLY A 28 7.32 0.28 -10.93
CA GLY A 28 8.30 -0.47 -10.17
C GLY A 28 9.61 0.30 -9.95
N ILE A 29 10.17 0.89 -11.00
CA ILE A 29 11.38 1.72 -10.91
C ILE A 29 11.11 2.98 -10.08
N GLY A 30 9.97 3.64 -10.30
CA GLY A 30 9.59 4.82 -9.54
C GLY A 30 9.49 4.56 -8.04
N LEU A 31 8.77 3.51 -7.66
CA LEU A 31 8.61 3.11 -6.27
C LEU A 31 9.95 2.71 -5.65
N LEU A 32 10.75 1.91 -6.36
CA LEU A 32 12.07 1.50 -5.88
C LEU A 32 12.99 2.69 -5.68
N ALA A 33 13.07 3.62 -6.64
CA ALA A 33 13.90 4.81 -6.54
C ALA A 33 13.45 5.71 -5.38
N PHE A 34 12.14 5.94 -5.25
CA PHE A 34 11.60 6.78 -4.19
C PHE A 34 11.83 6.19 -2.80
N THR A 35 11.50 4.91 -2.59
CA THR A 35 11.72 4.23 -1.31
C THR A 35 13.21 4.17 -0.98
N LEU A 36 14.07 3.85 -1.94
CA LEU A 36 15.52 3.81 -1.74
C LEU A 36 16.08 5.19 -1.36
N ALA A 37 15.60 6.26 -1.99
CA ALA A 37 15.99 7.62 -1.67
C ALA A 37 15.64 7.99 -0.22
N LEU A 38 14.44 7.64 0.25
CA LEU A 38 14.02 7.90 1.62
C LEU A 38 14.81 7.07 2.64
N THR A 39 15.04 5.79 2.37
CA THR A 39 15.75 4.90 3.28
C THR A 39 17.24 5.22 3.35
N VAL A 40 17.92 5.39 2.21
CA VAL A 40 19.36 5.66 2.17
C VAL A 40 19.64 7.12 2.51
N GLY A 41 18.77 8.05 2.11
CA GLY A 41 18.89 9.48 2.41
C GLY A 41 18.86 9.80 3.90
N GLN A 42 18.22 8.97 4.72
CA GLN A 42 18.31 9.07 6.19
C GLN A 42 19.72 8.81 6.74
N ASN A 43 20.52 7.99 6.06
CA ASN A 43 21.87 7.61 6.49
C ASN A 43 22.96 8.53 5.91
N ILE A 44 22.90 8.82 4.61
CA ILE A 44 23.95 9.59 3.90
C ILE A 44 23.59 11.07 3.69
N GLY A 45 22.35 11.46 3.99
CA GLY A 45 21.86 12.83 3.83
C GLY A 45 21.15 13.09 2.49
N PHE A 46 20.14 13.94 2.52
CA PHE A 46 19.33 14.28 1.34
C PHE A 46 20.00 15.24 0.35
N GLY A 47 21.15 15.83 0.71
CA GLY A 47 21.93 16.69 -0.19
C GLY A 47 22.84 15.93 -1.16
N GLU A 48 22.99 14.62 -0.99
CA GLU A 48 23.83 13.78 -1.85
C GLU A 48 23.26 13.72 -3.28
N PRO A 49 24.08 13.92 -4.33
CA PRO A 49 23.63 13.92 -5.72
C PRO A 49 22.86 12.65 -6.12
N LEU A 50 23.25 11.49 -5.56
CA LEU A 50 22.57 10.22 -5.77
C LEU A 50 21.13 10.24 -5.23
N ILE A 51 20.91 10.78 -4.03
CA ILE A 51 19.58 10.85 -3.41
C ILE A 51 18.69 11.83 -4.18
N LEU A 52 19.24 12.97 -4.59
CA LEU A 52 18.52 13.93 -5.43
C LEU A 52 18.11 13.31 -6.77
N LEU A 53 18.98 12.53 -7.40
CA LEU A 53 18.66 11.79 -8.62
C LEU A 53 17.54 10.78 -8.39
N LEU A 54 17.62 9.98 -7.33
CA LEU A 54 16.59 8.99 -7.00
C LEU A 54 15.24 9.64 -6.67
N LEU A 55 15.24 10.76 -5.94
CA LEU A 55 14.05 11.56 -5.68
C LEU A 55 13.45 12.12 -6.98
N ALA A 56 14.29 12.62 -7.89
CA ALA A 56 13.85 13.11 -9.18
C ALA A 56 13.23 11.99 -10.03
N ILE A 57 13.86 10.80 -10.06
CA ILE A 57 13.31 9.62 -10.76
C ILE A 57 11.96 9.23 -10.16
N GLY A 58 11.86 9.12 -8.83
CA GLY A 58 10.61 8.81 -8.16
C GLY A 58 9.51 9.83 -8.42
N ALA A 59 9.84 11.13 -8.36
CA ALA A 59 8.89 12.21 -8.62
C ALA A 59 8.39 12.24 -10.07
N LEU A 60 9.26 11.92 -11.03
CA LEU A 60 8.92 11.88 -12.46
C LEU A 60 8.22 10.57 -12.87
N ALA A 61 8.38 9.49 -12.11
CA ALA A 61 7.78 8.20 -12.43
C ALA A 61 6.25 8.22 -12.35
N LEU A 62 5.66 8.93 -11.39
CA LEU A 62 4.20 9.06 -11.27
C LEU A 62 3.55 9.74 -12.49
N PRO A 63 3.97 10.94 -12.93
CA PRO A 63 3.40 11.55 -14.13
C PRO A 63 3.72 10.74 -15.38
N ALA A 64 4.89 10.09 -15.47
CA ALA A 64 5.21 9.19 -16.57
C ALA A 64 4.26 7.97 -16.59
N PHE A 65 3.97 7.38 -15.45
CA PHE A 65 3.03 6.27 -15.31
C PHE A 65 1.60 6.67 -15.73
N VAL A 66 1.10 7.81 -15.24
CA VAL A 66 -0.23 8.33 -15.64
C VAL A 66 -0.28 8.60 -17.15
N TRP A 67 0.80 9.14 -17.73
CA TRP A 67 0.88 9.36 -19.17
C TRP A 67 0.87 8.04 -19.95
N ILE A 68 1.61 7.04 -19.51
CA ILE A 68 1.61 5.70 -20.15
C ILE A 68 0.21 5.08 -20.08
N GLU A 69 -0.41 5.07 -18.89
CA GLU A 69 -1.72 4.46 -18.65
C GLU A 69 -2.84 5.10 -19.47
N THR A 70 -2.76 6.41 -19.73
CA THR A 70 -3.73 7.11 -20.59
C THR A 70 -3.58 6.79 -22.08
N HIS A 71 -2.44 6.24 -22.53
CA HIS A 71 -2.15 5.94 -23.93
C HIS A 71 -2.14 4.43 -24.25
N VAL A 72 -2.08 3.56 -23.24
CA VAL A 72 -2.08 2.11 -23.41
C VAL A 72 -3.51 1.57 -23.61
N ARG A 73 -3.65 0.54 -24.45
CA ARG A 73 -4.96 -0.06 -24.80
C ARG A 73 -5.56 -0.93 -23.69
N TYR A 74 -4.72 -1.45 -22.81
CA TYR A 74 -5.07 -2.32 -21.69
C TYR A 74 -4.37 -1.77 -20.44
N PRO A 75 -4.92 -0.70 -19.83
CA PRO A 75 -4.30 -0.06 -18.69
C PRO A 75 -4.26 -1.02 -17.48
N MET A 76 -3.21 -0.94 -16.66
CA MET A 76 -3.11 -1.73 -15.43
C MET A 76 -4.03 -1.17 -14.34
N VAL A 77 -4.22 0.16 -14.33
CA VAL A 77 -5.13 0.86 -13.43
C VAL A 77 -6.16 1.66 -14.23
N ASP A 78 -7.45 1.41 -13.98
CA ASP A 78 -8.51 2.23 -14.54
C ASP A 78 -8.56 3.60 -13.86
N LEU A 79 -7.92 4.59 -14.49
CA LEU A 79 -7.86 5.96 -14.00
C LEU A 79 -9.24 6.64 -13.94
N SER A 80 -10.27 6.09 -14.58
CA SER A 80 -11.63 6.64 -14.50
C SER A 80 -12.23 6.51 -13.09
N LEU A 81 -11.81 5.51 -12.30
CA LEU A 81 -12.25 5.33 -10.91
C LEU A 81 -11.88 6.52 -10.03
N PHE A 82 -10.76 7.18 -10.29
CA PHE A 82 -10.36 8.37 -9.52
C PHE A 82 -11.26 9.59 -9.78
N ARG A 83 -12.07 9.57 -10.85
CA ARG A 83 -13.08 10.60 -11.09
C ARG A 83 -14.31 10.39 -10.20
N GLU A 84 -14.55 9.18 -9.71
CA GLU A 84 -15.62 8.91 -8.76
C GLU A 84 -15.23 9.43 -7.38
N PRO A 85 -16.00 10.39 -6.82
CA PRO A 85 -15.63 11.04 -5.57
C PRO A 85 -15.63 10.06 -4.39
N GLU A 86 -16.51 9.06 -4.38
CA GLU A 86 -16.56 8.04 -3.33
C GLU A 86 -15.29 7.18 -3.30
N PHE A 87 -14.80 6.78 -4.48
CA PHE A 87 -13.57 5.99 -4.61
C PHE A 87 -12.34 6.79 -4.15
N SER A 88 -12.22 8.03 -4.64
CA SER A 88 -11.11 8.91 -4.27
C SER A 88 -11.13 9.28 -2.79
N LEU A 89 -12.31 9.52 -2.22
CA LEU A 89 -12.46 9.79 -0.78
C LEU A 89 -12.05 8.56 0.03
N ASN A 90 -12.50 7.36 -0.35
CA ASN A 90 -12.14 6.11 0.33
C ASN A 90 -10.62 5.85 0.29
N LEU A 91 -9.98 6.08 -0.86
CA LEU A 91 -8.53 5.92 -0.97
C LEU A 91 -7.79 6.96 -0.12
N PHE A 92 -8.27 8.20 -0.09
CA PHE A 92 -7.71 9.26 0.74
C PHE A 92 -7.84 8.96 2.23
N THR A 93 -9.02 8.54 2.70
CA THR A 93 -9.24 8.19 4.11
C THR A 93 -8.42 6.96 4.50
N ALA A 94 -8.30 5.95 3.63
CA ALA A 94 -7.43 4.81 3.85
C ALA A 94 -5.96 5.23 4.00
N THR A 95 -5.47 6.11 3.11
CA THR A 95 -4.11 6.66 3.18
C THR A 95 -3.87 7.41 4.49
N LEU A 96 -4.82 8.25 4.91
CA LEU A 96 -4.73 9.00 6.16
C LEU A 96 -4.73 8.08 7.38
N ALA A 97 -5.54 7.01 7.35
CA ALA A 97 -5.54 5.98 8.38
C ALA A 97 -4.18 5.26 8.47
N PHE A 98 -3.55 4.91 7.35
CA PHE A 98 -2.22 4.31 7.35
C PHE A 98 -1.15 5.24 7.94
N ILE A 99 -1.19 6.54 7.60
CA ILE A 99 -0.28 7.55 8.18
C ILE A 99 -0.48 7.64 9.69
N ALA A 100 -1.73 7.70 10.16
CA ALA A 100 -2.04 7.76 11.59
C ALA A 100 -1.58 6.49 12.33
N ILE A 101 -1.83 5.31 11.77
CA ILE A 101 -1.39 4.03 12.33
C ILE A 101 0.14 3.98 12.43
N ALA A 102 0.86 4.39 11.39
CA ALA A 102 2.33 4.45 11.41
C ALA A 102 2.85 5.43 12.47
N GLY A 103 2.23 6.60 12.60
CA GLY A 103 2.55 7.59 13.63
C GLY A 103 2.32 7.06 15.05
N ILE A 104 1.19 6.41 15.30
CA ILE A 104 0.88 5.76 16.58
C ILE A 104 1.88 4.65 16.87
N ALA A 105 2.19 3.80 15.90
CA ALA A 105 3.15 2.71 16.07
C ALA A 105 4.53 3.22 16.49
N LEU A 106 4.95 4.38 16.00
CA LEU A 106 6.19 5.04 16.40
C LEU A 106 6.08 5.72 17.78
N LEU A 107 5.03 6.51 18.01
CA LEU A 107 4.93 7.39 19.20
C LEU A 107 4.46 6.67 20.47
N LEU A 108 3.61 5.65 20.34
CA LEU A 108 3.04 4.91 21.47
C LEU A 108 4.09 4.31 22.42
N PRO A 109 5.17 3.63 21.96
CA PRO A 109 6.16 3.09 22.88
C PRO A 109 6.88 4.21 23.67
N PHE A 110 7.19 5.33 23.02
CA PHE A 110 7.78 6.49 23.71
C PHE A 110 6.81 7.11 24.71
N TYR A 111 5.52 7.16 24.41
CA TYR A 111 4.51 7.64 25.34
C TYR A 111 4.40 6.74 26.58
N LEU A 112 4.35 5.41 26.38
CA LEU A 112 4.28 4.45 27.47
C LEU A 112 5.53 4.46 28.36
N GLU A 113 6.71 4.57 27.75
CA GLU A 113 7.98 4.59 28.49
C GLU A 113 8.23 5.94 29.16
N LEU A 114 8.21 7.04 28.40
CA LEU A 114 8.67 8.35 28.87
C LEU A 114 7.60 9.13 29.63
N VAL A 115 6.31 8.94 29.31
CA VAL A 115 5.21 9.70 29.94
C VAL A 115 4.54 8.89 31.05
N LEU A 116 4.23 7.61 30.81
CA LEU A 116 3.67 6.74 31.84
C LEU A 116 4.72 6.11 32.77
N GLY A 117 6.01 6.19 32.42
CA GLY A 117 7.09 5.64 33.25
C GLY A 117 7.08 4.11 33.34
N LEU A 118 6.48 3.42 32.36
CA LEU A 118 6.39 1.96 32.40
C LEU A 118 7.77 1.32 32.13
N PRO A 119 8.09 0.20 32.79
CA PRO A 119 9.30 -0.55 32.48
C PRO A 119 9.23 -1.14 31.05
N LEU A 120 10.36 -1.19 30.36
CA LEU A 120 10.43 -1.65 28.95
C LEU A 120 9.81 -3.04 28.71
N SER A 121 9.87 -3.93 29.71
CA SER A 121 9.25 -5.25 29.64
C SER A 121 7.72 -5.17 29.47
N GLN A 122 7.06 -4.22 30.12
CA GLN A 122 5.63 -4.00 30.00
C GLN A 122 5.28 -3.28 28.70
N VAL A 123 6.08 -2.30 28.28
CA VAL A 123 5.90 -1.60 27.00
C VAL A 123 5.94 -2.59 25.84
N GLY A 124 6.94 -3.47 25.80
CA GLY A 124 7.04 -4.51 24.79
C GLY A 124 5.83 -5.45 24.79
N LEU A 125 5.35 -5.84 25.97
CA LEU A 125 4.17 -6.71 26.11
C LEU A 125 2.91 -6.03 25.57
N LEU A 126 2.69 -4.75 25.93
CA LEU A 126 1.55 -3.94 25.48
C LEU A 126 1.56 -3.74 23.97
N MET A 127 2.73 -3.44 23.40
CA MET A 127 2.91 -3.29 21.94
C MET A 127 2.67 -4.61 21.19
N ALA A 128 2.95 -5.76 21.82
CA ALA A 128 2.71 -7.08 21.23
C ALA A 128 1.22 -7.50 21.25
N VAL A 129 0.36 -6.88 22.06
CA VAL A 129 -1.06 -7.23 22.13
C VAL A 129 -1.75 -7.06 20.77
N VAL A 130 -1.49 -5.96 20.08
CA VAL A 130 -2.10 -5.65 18.78
C VAL A 130 -1.80 -6.72 17.72
N PRO A 131 -0.52 -7.03 17.39
CA PRO A 131 -0.23 -8.06 16.41
C PRO A 131 -0.70 -9.46 16.83
N VAL A 132 -0.69 -9.79 18.13
CA VAL A 132 -1.24 -11.06 18.63
C VAL A 132 -2.73 -11.17 18.33
N ILE A 133 -3.50 -10.11 18.61
CA ILE A 133 -4.93 -10.07 18.29
C ILE A 133 -5.13 -10.18 16.77
N MET A 134 -4.31 -9.49 15.96
CA MET A 134 -4.41 -9.59 14.50
C MET A 134 -4.14 -11.02 14.00
N ILE A 135 -3.13 -11.71 14.52
CA ILE A 135 -2.84 -13.12 14.18
C ILE A 135 -4.04 -14.02 14.47
N LEU A 136 -4.71 -13.80 15.61
CA LEU A 136 -5.87 -14.60 16.02
C LEU A 136 -7.13 -14.28 15.19
N LEU A 137 -7.33 -13.01 14.82
CA LEU A 137 -8.55 -12.55 14.14
C LEU A 137 -8.47 -12.57 12.60
N GLN A 138 -7.28 -12.48 12.00
CA GLN A 138 -7.11 -12.47 10.54
C GLN A 138 -7.72 -13.71 9.85
N PRO A 139 -7.53 -14.95 10.34
CA PRO A 139 -8.17 -16.12 9.73
C PRO A 139 -9.69 -16.04 9.76
N ALA A 140 -10.26 -15.54 10.87
CA ALA A 140 -11.71 -15.37 11.00
C ALA A 140 -12.23 -14.34 10.00
N SER A 141 -11.56 -13.20 9.85
CA SER A 141 -11.89 -12.18 8.85
C SER A 141 -11.86 -12.73 7.43
N GLY A 142 -10.83 -13.52 7.08
CA GLY A 142 -10.73 -14.16 5.76
C GLY A 142 -11.90 -15.12 5.50
N THR A 143 -12.21 -16.00 6.45
CA THR A 143 -13.34 -16.92 6.32
C THR A 143 -14.70 -16.23 6.28
N LEU A 144 -14.83 -15.06 6.93
CA LEU A 144 -16.07 -14.28 6.95
C LEU A 144 -16.23 -13.48 5.65
N SER A 145 -15.14 -12.94 5.09
CA SER A 145 -15.12 -12.31 3.76
C SER A 145 -15.53 -13.31 2.67
N ASP A 146 -15.00 -14.53 2.72
CA ASP A 146 -15.36 -15.61 1.78
C ASP A 146 -16.83 -16.04 1.88
N ARG A 147 -17.48 -15.82 3.05
CA ARG A 147 -18.87 -16.20 3.31
C ARG A 147 -19.88 -15.08 3.08
N LEU A 148 -19.49 -13.81 3.30
CA LEU A 148 -20.38 -12.65 3.19
C LEU A 148 -20.31 -11.94 1.83
N GLY A 149 -19.30 -12.24 1.00
CA GLY A 149 -19.31 -12.00 -0.44
C GLY A 149 -19.94 -10.69 -0.93
N THR A 150 -19.20 -9.59 -0.76
CA THR A 150 -19.08 -8.55 -1.79
C THR A 150 -17.73 -8.71 -2.46
#